data_AF-A0A645IC00-F1
#
_entry.id   AF-A0A645IC00-F1
#
_cell.length_a   1.000
_cell.length_b   1.000
_cell.length_c   1.000
_cell.angle_alpha   90.00
_cell.angle_beta   90.00
_cell.angle_gamma   90.00
#
_symmetry.space_group_name_H-M   'P 1'
#
loop_
_entity.id
_entity.type
_entity.pdbx_description
1 polymer ?
#
loop_
_entity_poly.entity_id
_entity_poly.type
_entity_poly.pdbx_seq_one_letter_code
_entity_poly.pdbx_strand_id
1 'polypeptide(L)'
;MPKGTVLYIGSFEMPDKSAAAHRVLNNGKIFRDLGYKVAFIGPDKELKRQNFDIIKQRYEYSGMDIWCVPYPKSSKQWINYLSKIDVLKRFVNTMAM
;
A
#
# COMPACT_ATOMS: atom_id res chain seq x y z
N MET A 1 6.86 6.81 -23.52
CA MET A 1 7.56 5.97 -22.53
C MET A 1 6.72 5.90 -21.26
N PRO A 2 6.61 4.75 -20.57
CA PRO A 2 5.94 4.69 -19.28
C PRO A 2 6.70 5.58 -18.27
N LYS A 3 5.99 6.49 -17.58
CA LYS A 3 6.60 7.43 -16.62
C LYS A 3 7.12 6.78 -15.34
N GLY A 4 6.82 5.51 -15.14
CA GLY A 4 7.16 4.75 -13.93
C GLY A 4 5.99 4.60 -12.98
N THR A 5 6.28 4.07 -11.79
CA THR A 5 5.31 3.80 -10.74
C THR A 5 5.61 4.63 -9.50
N VAL A 6 4.61 5.32 -8.97
CA VAL A 6 4.66 5.97 -7.66
C VAL A 6 4.07 5.03 -6.62
N LEU A 7 4.89 4.64 -5.65
CA LEU A 7 4.50 3.73 -4.58
C LEU A 7 4.40 4.48 -3.25
N TYR A 8 3.20 4.54 -2.68
CA TYR A 8 2.95 5.07 -1.35
C TYR A 8 2.96 3.95 -0.33
N ILE A 9 3.76 4.08 0.72
CA ILE A 9 3.83 3.11 1.82
C ILE A 9 3.67 3.88 3.12
N GLY A 10 2.80 3.41 4.01
CA GLY A 10 2.73 4.00 5.34
C GLY A 10 1.56 3.53 6.18
N SER A 11 1.46 4.14 7.36
CA SER A 11 0.49 3.87 8.41
C SER A 11 -0.92 4.40 8.10
N PHE A 12 -1.36 4.40 6.84
CA PHE A 12 -2.66 4.90 6.44
C PHE A 12 -3.57 3.73 6.05
N GLU A 13 -4.74 3.69 6.67
CA GLU A 13 -5.74 2.67 6.39
C GLU A 13 -6.56 3.14 5.18
N MET A 14 -6.40 2.44 4.06
CA MET A 14 -7.04 2.77 2.79
C MET A 14 -8.51 2.30 2.75
N PRO A 15 -9.35 2.90 1.89
CA PRO A 15 -9.04 4.05 1.02
C PRO A 15 -9.18 5.42 1.71
N ASP A 16 -9.96 5.51 2.78
CA ASP A 16 -10.41 6.78 3.37
C ASP A 16 -10.63 6.72 4.91
N LYS A 17 -10.10 5.68 5.58
CA LYS A 17 -10.33 5.48 7.02
C LYS A 17 -9.49 6.38 7.94
N SER A 18 -8.70 7.31 7.37
CA SER A 18 -7.85 8.24 8.13
C SER A 18 -7.53 9.52 7.35
N ALA A 19 -7.21 10.60 8.07
CA ALA A 19 -6.74 11.85 7.44
C ALA A 19 -5.46 11.65 6.60
N ALA A 20 -4.60 10.71 6.99
CA ALA A 20 -3.43 10.34 6.20
C ALA A 20 -3.82 9.69 4.87
N ALA A 21 -4.82 8.79 4.88
CA ALA A 21 -5.35 8.14 3.68
C ALA A 21 -5.90 9.17 2.68
N HIS A 22 -6.69 10.15 3.15
CA HIS A 22 -7.20 11.24 2.30
C HIS A 22 -6.07 12.03 1.61
N ARG A 23 -4.99 12.36 2.34
CA ARG A 23 -3.85 13.09 1.77
C ARG A 23 -3.14 12.29 0.68
N VAL A 24 -2.79 11.04 0.95
CA VAL A 24 -2.05 10.21 -0.02
C VAL A 24 -2.92 9.85 -1.22
N LEU A 25 -4.23 9.62 -1.01
CA LEU A 25 -5.16 9.34 -2.08
C LEU A 25 -5.29 10.53 -3.04
N ASN A 26 -5.39 11.77 -2.53
CA ASN A 26 -5.45 12.96 -3.37
C ASN A 26 -4.14 13.18 -4.12
N ASN A 27 -2.98 12.99 -3.48
CA ASN A 27 -1.69 13.03 -4.17
C ASN A 27 -1.59 11.96 -5.27
N GLY A 28 -2.07 10.75 -4.98
CA GLY A 28 -2.10 9.66 -5.95
C GLY A 28 -2.96 9.97 -7.17
N LYS A 29 -4.14 10.57 -6.97
CA LYS A 29 -4.98 11.03 -8.10
C LYS A 29 -4.23 12.00 -9.00
N ILE A 30 -3.50 12.96 -8.42
CA ILE A 30 -2.67 13.92 -9.19
C ILE A 30 -1.63 13.16 -10.04
N PHE A 31 -0.89 12.22 -9.45
CA PHE A 31 0.13 11.46 -10.19
C PHE A 31 -0.48 10.54 -11.26
N ARG A 32 -1.62 9.91 -10.97
CA ARG A 32 -2.37 9.12 -11.96
C ARG A 32 -2.75 9.99 -13.16
N ASP A 33 -3.31 11.17 -12.92
CA ASP A 33 -3.76 12.08 -13.97
C ASP A 33 -2.57 12.63 -14.79
N LEU A 34 -1.38 12.71 -14.20
CA LEU A 34 -0.11 13.02 -14.90
C LEU A 34 0.47 11.84 -15.71
N GLY A 35 -0.18 10.68 -15.68
CA GLY A 35 0.18 9.48 -16.44
C GLY A 35 1.11 8.49 -15.73
N TYR A 36 1.23 8.57 -14.40
CA TYR A 36 1.98 7.58 -13.60
C TYR A 36 1.08 6.41 -13.21
N LYS A 37 1.66 5.21 -13.07
CA LYS A 37 1.02 4.13 -12.30
C LYS A 37 1.13 4.46 -10.82
N VAL A 38 0.05 4.33 -10.07
CA VAL A 38 0.04 4.63 -8.62
C VAL A 38 -0.41 3.40 -7.85
N ALA A 39 0.36 3.06 -6.83
CA ALA A 39 0.04 1.98 -5.92
C ALA A 39 0.22 2.40 -4.46
N PHE A 40 -0.59 1.81 -3.58
CA PHE A 40 -0.58 2.06 -2.15
C PHE A 40 -0.35 0.77 -1.38
N ILE A 41 0.46 0.82 -0.32
CA ILE A 41 0.63 -0.24 0.66
C ILE A 41 0.29 0.33 2.04
N GLY A 42 -0.79 -0.16 2.64
CA GLY A 42 -1.28 0.30 3.93
C GLY A 42 -1.75 -0.85 4.82
N PRO A 43 -1.75 -0.66 6.14
CA PRO A 43 -2.30 -1.64 7.05
C PRO A 43 -3.84 -1.68 6.97
N ASP A 44 -4.43 -2.85 7.21
CA ASP A 44 -5.87 -3.07 7.34
C ASP A 44 -6.15 -3.84 8.65
N LYS A 45 -7.06 -3.31 9.46
CA LYS A 45 -7.43 -3.87 10.77
C LYS A 45 -8.27 -5.13 10.66
N GLU A 46 -8.99 -5.28 9.56
CA GLU A 46 -9.84 -6.44 9.30
C GLU A 46 -9.01 -7.66 8.83
N LEU A 47 -7.77 -7.41 8.34
CA LEU A 47 -6.87 -8.48 7.93
C LEU A 47 -6.26 -9.21 9.12
N LYS A 48 -6.63 -10.50 9.23
CA LYS A 48 -5.98 -11.43 10.14
C LYS A 48 -4.58 -11.77 9.63
N ARG A 49 -3.61 -11.77 10.54
CA ARG A 49 -2.19 -12.06 10.23
C ARG A 49 -1.95 -13.53 9.89
N GLN A 50 -2.80 -14.42 10.40
CA GLN A 50 -2.75 -15.85 10.13
C GLN A 50 -3.07 -16.08 8.65
N ASN A 51 -2.16 -16.73 7.92
CA ASN A 51 -2.25 -16.98 6.47
C ASN A 51 -2.28 -15.72 5.58
N PHE A 52 -1.65 -14.63 6.02
CA PHE A 52 -1.52 -13.42 5.20
C PHE A 52 -0.60 -13.65 3.99
N ASP A 53 -1.16 -13.41 2.80
CA ASP A 53 -0.43 -13.33 1.54
C ASP A 53 -0.72 -11.99 0.88
N ILE A 54 0.30 -11.12 0.80
CA ILE A 54 0.16 -9.79 0.21
C ILE A 54 -0.30 -9.83 -1.24
N ILE A 55 0.07 -10.87 -1.99
CA ILE A 55 -0.28 -11.04 -3.41
C ILE A 55 -1.79 -11.17 -3.59
N LYS A 56 -2.48 -11.75 -2.60
CA LYS A 56 -3.93 -11.96 -2.62
C LYS A 56 -4.72 -10.79 -2.04
N GLN A 57 -4.07 -9.90 -1.29
CA GLN A 57 -4.72 -8.81 -0.58
C GLN A 57 -4.57 -7.49 -1.34
N ARG A 58 -5.00 -7.52 -2.60
CA ARG A 58 -5.00 -6.39 -3.53
C ARG A 58 -6.40 -6.10 -4.02
N TYR A 59 -6.73 -4.82 -4.16
CA TYR A 59 -7.89 -4.35 -4.90
C TYR A 59 -7.59 -3.05 -5.64
N GLU A 60 -8.42 -2.70 -6.61
CA GLU A 60 -8.31 -1.43 -7.33
C GLU A 60 -9.28 -0.40 -6.74
N TYR A 61 -8.83 0.84 -6.61
CA TYR A 61 -9.68 1.96 -6.26
C TYR A 61 -9.32 3.19 -7.10
N SER A 62 -10.29 3.70 -7.87
CA SER A 62 -10.11 4.88 -8.72
C SER A 62 -8.94 4.74 -9.70
N GLY A 63 -8.77 3.56 -10.31
CA GLY A 63 -7.67 3.29 -11.25
C GLY A 63 -6.29 3.22 -10.61
N MET A 64 -6.21 3.01 -9.29
CA MET A 64 -4.97 2.87 -8.52
C MET A 64 -5.00 1.56 -7.74
N ASP A 65 -3.86 0.88 -7.65
CA ASP A 65 -3.74 -0.38 -6.95
C ASP A 65 -3.57 -0.16 -5.44
N ILE A 66 -4.35 -0.86 -4.62
CA ILE A 66 -4.24 -0.84 -3.17
C ILE A 66 -3.89 -2.23 -2.66
N TRP A 67 -2.87 -2.29 -1.82
CA TRP A 67 -2.32 -3.48 -1.23
C TRP A 67 -2.40 -3.38 0.28
N CYS A 68 -3.02 -4.37 0.89
CA CYS A 68 -3.30 -4.35 2.31
C CYS A 68 -2.34 -5.29 3.05
N VAL A 69 -1.86 -4.85 4.22
CA VAL A 69 -1.09 -5.68 5.14
C VAL A 69 -1.78 -5.76 6.49
N PRO A 70 -1.54 -6.80 7.31
CA PRO A 70 -2.19 -6.90 8.62
C PRO A 70 -1.76 -5.75 9.53
N TYR A 71 -2.72 -5.11 10.19
CA TYR A 71 -2.46 -3.98 11.06
C TYR A 71 -1.54 -4.35 12.24
N PRO A 72 -0.46 -3.59 12.50
CA PRO A 72 0.42 -3.83 13.65
C PRO A 72 -0.29 -3.53 14.99
N LYS A 73 -0.30 -4.50 15.91
CA LYS A 73 -0.97 -4.39 17.22
C LYS A 73 -0.05 -4.04 18.39
N SER A 74 1.27 -4.03 18.20
CA SER A 74 2.24 -3.72 19.27
C SER A 74 3.43 -2.92 18.75
N SER A 75 4.13 -2.22 19.64
CA SER A 75 5.27 -1.38 19.27
C SER A 75 6.37 -2.15 18.53
N LYS A 76 6.64 -3.40 18.93
CA LYS A 76 7.57 -4.28 18.20
C LYS A 76 7.10 -4.57 16.78
N GLN A 77 5.80 -4.77 16.58
CA GLN A 77 5.22 -5.00 15.24
C GLN A 77 5.27 -3.73 14.38
N TRP A 78 5.09 -2.56 14.98
CA TRP A 78 5.25 -1.27 14.29
C TRP A 78 6.68 -1.05 13.82
N ILE A 79 7.67 -1.27 14.70
CA ILE A 79 9.09 -1.22 14.32
C ILE A 79 9.35 -2.20 13.19
N ASN A 80 8.91 -3.46 13.32
CA ASN A 80 9.08 -4.46 12.28
C ASN A 80 8.41 -4.06 10.95
N TYR A 81 7.22 -3.44 10.98
CA TYR A 81 6.53 -2.98 9.78
C TYR A 81 7.29 -1.86 9.06
N LEU A 82 7.79 -0.88 9.83
CA LEU A 82 8.51 0.27 9.27
C LEU A 82 9.94 -0.09 8.83
N SER A 83 10.59 -1.04 9.50
CA SER A 83 11.98 -1.41 9.26
C SER A 83 12.16 -2.56 8.27
N LYS A 84 11.16 -3.42 8.06
CA LYS A 84 11.28 -4.55 7.13
C LYS A 84 10.86 -4.17 5.71
N ILE A 85 11.86 -4.12 4.84
CA ILE A 85 11.69 -3.90 3.39
C ILE A 85 11.26 -5.16 2.63
N ASP A 86 11.20 -6.34 3.25
CA ASP A 86 10.90 -7.60 2.56
C ASP A 86 9.53 -7.59 1.87
N VAL A 87 8.56 -6.93 2.49
CA VAL A 87 7.23 -6.72 1.91
C VAL A 87 7.33 -5.90 0.63
N LEU A 88 8.17 -4.87 0.61
CA LEU A 88 8.40 -4.02 -0.56
C LEU A 88 9.13 -4.78 -1.66
N LYS A 89 10.14 -5.60 -1.33
CA LYS A 89 10.84 -6.45 -2.30
C LYS A 89 9.88 -7.41 -2.99
N ARG A 90 8.99 -8.07 -2.23
CA ARG A 90 7.97 -8.97 -2.79
C ARG A 90 7.03 -8.21 -3.73
N PHE A 91 6.56 -7.05 -3.30
CA PHE A 91 5.65 -6.22 -4.07
C PHE A 91 6.26 -5.72 -5.39
N VAL A 92 7.48 -5.17 -5.34
CA VAL A 92 8.18 -4.68 -6.54
C VAL A 92 8.39 -5.81 -7.54
N ASN A 93 8.76 -7.00 -7.08
CA ASN A 93 8.90 -8.17 -7.96
C ASN A 93 7.57 -8.57 -8.60
N THR A 94 6.45 -8.50 -7.86
CA THR A 94 5.10 -8.76 -8.41
C THR A 94 4.65 -7.71 -9.43
N MET A 95 5.07 -6.45 -9.29
CA MET A 95 4.77 -5.40 -10.28
C MET A 95 5.66 -5.45 -11.52
N ALA A 96 6.86 -6.04 -11.42
CA ALA A 96 7.83 -6.15 -12.50
C ALA A 96 7.60 -7.36 -13.41
N MET A 97 6.86 -8.36 -12.92
CA MET A 97 6.33 -9.49 -13.71
C MET A 97 5.08 -9.10 -14.47
#